data_AF-A0A1S3XSH1-F1
#
_entry.id   AF-A0A1S3XSH1-F1
#
_cell.length_a   1.000
_cell.length_b   1.000
_cell.length_c   1.000
_cell.angle_alpha   90.00
_cell.angle_beta   90.00
_cell.angle_gamma   90.00
#
_symmetry.space_group_name_H-M   'P 1'
#
loop_
_entity.id
_entity.type
_entity.pdbx_description
1 polymer ?
#
loop_
_entity_poly.entity_id
_entity_poly.type
_entity_poly.pdbx_seq_one_letter_code
_entity_poly.pdbx_strand_id
1 'polypeptide(L)'
;MGTPLRPVSCLKKREQLKELEEKEDCFILDFDPYDPVDISKLSVSKNLDAFDLSIVAEKGQVACRDYPHSRHVCVKHPFDKTPHENHCELCYCYVCDVAAPCKYWTGVSAHCHAMENEAWKNQRKATRKLLMY
;
A
#
# COMPACT_ATOMS: atom_id res chain seq x y z
N MET A 1 -4.06 23.68 38.80
CA MET A 1 -3.55 24.73 37.91
C MET A 1 -4.00 24.37 36.51
N GLY A 2 -5.03 25.03 35.98
CA GLY A 2 -5.55 24.72 34.64
C GLY A 2 -4.66 25.35 33.57
N THR A 3 -4.44 24.65 32.47
CA THR A 3 -3.72 25.18 31.30
C THR A 3 -4.49 26.39 30.74
N PRO A 4 -3.83 27.51 30.41
CA PRO A 4 -4.50 28.66 29.78
C PRO A 4 -5.12 28.25 28.45
N LEU A 5 -6.34 28.73 28.16
CA LEU A 5 -7.01 28.45 26.89
C LEU A 5 -6.27 29.12 25.72
N ARG A 6 -5.70 28.27 24.86
CA ARG A 6 -5.18 28.50 23.51
C ARG A 6 -6.22 29.10 22.54
N PRO A 7 -6.07 30.27 21.87
CA PRO A 7 -6.87 30.50 20.66
C PRO A 7 -6.50 29.45 19.61
N VAL A 8 -7.49 28.82 18.98
CA VAL A 8 -7.27 27.86 17.89
C VAL A 8 -7.25 28.61 16.57
N SER A 9 -6.17 28.49 15.81
CA SER A 9 -6.03 29.11 14.49
C SER A 9 -6.74 28.31 13.39
N CYS A 10 -7.46 29.00 12.51
CA CYS A 10 -8.03 28.41 11.29
C CYS A 10 -7.08 28.63 10.10
N LEU A 11 -6.62 27.54 9.49
CA LEU A 11 -5.78 27.56 8.31
C LEU A 11 -6.63 27.74 7.05
N LYS A 12 -6.42 28.86 6.36
CA LYS A 12 -7.19 29.24 5.16
C LYS A 12 -6.53 28.83 3.84
N LYS A 13 -5.21 28.66 3.85
CA LYS A 13 -4.38 28.44 2.64
C LYS A 13 -3.46 27.24 2.84
N ARG A 14 -3.45 26.32 1.89
CA ARG A 14 -2.67 25.07 2.00
C ARG A 14 -1.16 25.34 2.04
N GLU A 15 -0.68 26.43 1.44
CA GLU A 15 0.73 26.79 1.40
C GLU A 15 1.31 27.08 2.79
N GLN A 16 0.47 27.44 3.75
CA GLN A 16 0.86 27.79 5.11
C GLN A 16 0.84 26.61 6.08
N LEU A 17 0.49 25.39 5.59
CA LEU A 17 0.35 24.19 6.42
C LEU A 17 1.65 23.85 7.17
N LYS A 18 2.78 23.80 6.45
CA LYS A 18 4.09 23.48 7.06
C LYS A 18 4.52 24.48 8.14
N GLU A 19 4.29 25.78 7.89
CA GLU A 19 4.66 26.82 8.84
C GLU A 19 3.83 26.74 10.14
N LEU A 20 2.56 26.32 10.05
CA LEU A 20 1.71 26.13 11.20
C LEU A 20 1.98 24.81 11.94
N GLU A 21 2.31 23.73 11.23
CA GLU A 21 2.75 22.47 11.86
C GLU A 21 4.00 22.66 12.73
N GLU A 22 4.88 23.60 12.38
CA GLU A 22 6.07 23.94 13.17
C GLU A 22 5.76 24.83 14.39
N LYS A 23 4.63 25.55 14.39
CA LYS A 23 4.31 26.59 15.38
C LYS A 23 3.19 26.21 16.35
N GLU A 24 2.24 25.38 15.91
CA GLU A 24 1.01 25.07 16.63
C GLU A 24 0.77 23.57 16.71
N ASP A 25 0.45 23.09 17.91
CA ASP A 25 0.14 21.67 18.14
C ASP A 25 -1.23 21.27 17.57
N CYS A 26 -2.13 22.23 17.31
CA CYS A 26 -3.48 21.99 16.80
C CYS A 26 -4.06 23.22 16.08
N PHE A 27 -4.57 23.03 14.86
CA PHE A 27 -5.25 24.06 14.07
C PHE A 27 -6.42 23.46 13.27
N ILE A 28 -7.40 24.28 12.94
CA ILE A 28 -8.59 23.87 12.16
C ILE A 28 -8.32 24.16 10.69
N LEU A 29 -8.56 23.18 9.81
CA LEU A 29 -8.54 23.41 8.37
C LEU A 29 -9.86 24.07 7.95
N ASP A 30 -9.79 25.22 7.28
CA ASP A 30 -10.94 25.92 6.68
C ASP A 30 -11.25 25.41 5.26
N PHE A 31 -10.66 24.27 4.88
CA PHE A 31 -10.82 23.60 3.59
C PHE A 31 -10.81 22.08 3.80
N ASP A 32 -11.36 21.34 2.85
CA ASP A 32 -11.30 19.87 2.90
C ASP A 32 -9.88 19.39 2.59
N PRO A 33 -9.15 18.76 3.55
CA PRO A 33 -7.85 18.14 3.25
C PRO A 33 -7.93 17.09 2.14
N TYR A 34 -9.13 16.55 1.90
CA TYR A 34 -9.43 15.54 0.91
C TYR A 34 -10.00 16.09 -0.40
N ASP A 35 -10.05 17.40 -0.59
CA ASP A 35 -10.44 17.95 -1.89
C ASP A 35 -9.58 17.36 -3.02
N PRO A 36 -10.19 17.06 -4.18
CA PRO A 36 -9.50 16.40 -5.28
C PRO A 36 -8.41 17.31 -5.85
N VAL A 37 -7.26 16.70 -6.18
CA VAL A 37 -6.20 17.37 -6.94
C VAL A 37 -6.79 17.76 -8.29
N ASP A 38 -6.55 19.00 -8.74
CA ASP A 38 -7.07 19.48 -10.03
C ASP A 38 -6.42 18.73 -11.21
N ILE A 39 -7.07 17.64 -11.63
CA ILE A 39 -6.63 16.76 -12.72
C ILE A 39 -6.55 17.51 -14.05
N SER A 40 -7.27 18.62 -14.19
CA SER A 40 -7.32 19.49 -15.38
C SER A 40 -5.96 20.10 -15.76
N LYS A 41 -5.01 20.12 -14.81
CA LYS A 41 -3.63 20.61 -15.02
C LYS A 41 -2.64 19.53 -15.46
N LEU A 42 -3.05 18.26 -15.51
CA LEU A 42 -2.19 17.17 -15.97
C LEU A 42 -2.16 17.15 -17.50
N SER A 43 -1.03 17.50 -18.09
CA SER A 43 -0.82 17.34 -19.53
C SER A 43 -0.59 15.87 -19.85
N VAL A 44 -1.62 15.18 -20.35
CA VAL A 44 -1.50 13.81 -20.88
C VAL A 44 -1.11 13.90 -22.35
N SER A 45 0.03 13.32 -22.72
CA SER A 45 0.46 13.20 -24.12
C SER A 45 -0.54 12.34 -24.91
N LYS A 46 -1.12 12.89 -25.98
CA LYS A 46 -2.16 12.25 -26.83
C LYS A 46 -1.67 11.07 -27.70
N ASN A 47 -0.47 10.54 -27.49
CA ASN A 47 0.01 9.34 -28.19
C ASN A 47 -0.41 8.09 -27.41
N LEU A 48 -1.72 7.84 -27.37
CA LEU A 48 -2.27 6.60 -26.86
C LEU A 48 -2.88 5.86 -28.04
N ASP A 49 -2.32 4.70 -28.36
CA ASP A 49 -3.03 3.71 -29.15
C ASP A 49 -4.36 3.41 -28.44
N ALA A 50 -5.44 3.22 -29.20
CA ALA A 50 -6.82 3.19 -28.70
C ALA A 50 -7.15 2.09 -27.67
N PHE A 51 -6.16 1.27 -27.27
CA PHE A 51 -6.28 0.17 -26.33
C PHE A 51 -5.49 0.37 -25.02
N ASP A 52 -4.73 1.45 -24.86
CA ASP A 52 -3.93 1.69 -23.65
C ASP A 52 -4.71 2.48 -22.58
N LEU A 53 -4.69 1.95 -21.35
CA LEU A 53 -5.24 2.59 -20.16
C LEU A 53 -4.11 3.20 -19.33
N SER A 54 -4.22 4.49 -19.01
CA SER A 54 -3.24 5.21 -18.19
C SER A 54 -3.85 5.71 -16.88
N ILE A 55 -3.18 5.44 -15.76
CA ILE A 55 -3.53 5.99 -14.45
C ILE A 55 -2.96 7.40 -14.37
N VAL A 56 -3.82 8.42 -14.35
CA VAL A 56 -3.41 9.84 -14.36
C VAL A 56 -3.21 10.44 -12.97
N ALA A 57 -3.79 9.82 -11.95
CA ALA A 57 -3.62 10.20 -10.55
C ALA A 57 -4.01 9.04 -9.63
N GLU A 58 -3.38 9.00 -8.45
CA GLU A 58 -3.70 8.09 -7.36
C GLU A 58 -3.70 8.90 -6.06
N LYS A 59 -4.66 8.65 -5.15
CA LYS A 59 -4.74 9.30 -3.84
C LYS A 59 -5.06 8.27 -2.77
N GLY A 60 -4.31 8.30 -1.67
CA GLY A 60 -4.49 7.38 -0.54
C GLY A 60 -3.56 6.18 -0.57
N GLN A 61 -3.81 5.21 0.33
CA GLN A 61 -3.05 3.97 0.41
C GLN A 61 -3.63 2.90 -0.53
N VAL A 62 -2.76 2.21 -1.26
CA VAL A 62 -3.13 1.09 -2.12
C VAL A 62 -2.79 -0.21 -1.41
N ALA A 63 -3.82 -0.99 -1.06
CA ALA A 63 -3.63 -2.13 -0.16
C ALA A 63 -2.59 -3.15 -0.64
N CYS A 64 -2.55 -3.42 -1.95
CA CYS A 64 -1.62 -4.37 -2.56
C CYS A 64 -0.21 -3.81 -2.82
N ARG A 65 0.04 -2.55 -2.44
CA ARG A 65 1.35 -1.89 -2.51
C ARG A 65 1.85 -1.49 -1.14
N ASP A 66 0.97 -0.96 -0.29
CA ASP A 66 1.33 -0.21 0.93
C ASP A 66 1.06 -0.98 2.24
N TYR A 67 0.33 -2.10 2.17
CA TYR A 67 0.10 -3.00 3.32
C TYR A 67 0.74 -4.37 3.13
N PRO A 68 1.02 -5.12 4.21
CA PRO A 68 1.49 -6.50 4.10
C PRO A 68 0.54 -7.35 3.24
N HIS A 69 1.07 -7.96 2.19
CA HIS A 69 0.27 -8.69 1.20
C HIS A 69 0.95 -9.97 0.73
N SER A 70 0.17 -10.93 0.27
CA SER A 70 0.71 -12.15 -0.32
C SER A 70 1.36 -11.85 -1.66
N ARG A 71 2.43 -12.56 -1.98
CA ARG A 71 3.19 -12.32 -3.21
C ARG A 71 2.34 -12.34 -4.50
N HIS A 72 1.32 -13.20 -4.60
CA HIS A 72 0.45 -13.26 -5.79
C HIS A 72 -0.41 -12.00 -6.02
N VAL A 73 -0.56 -11.12 -5.03
CA VAL A 73 -1.26 -9.83 -5.20
C VAL A 73 -0.30 -8.64 -5.28
N CYS A 74 1.01 -8.85 -5.29
CA CYS A 74 1.99 -7.76 -5.29
C CYS A 74 1.89 -6.90 -6.55
N VAL A 75 1.64 -5.60 -6.39
CA VAL A 75 1.58 -4.66 -7.52
C VAL A 75 2.98 -4.25 -8.00
N LYS A 76 3.96 -4.14 -7.09
CA LYS A 76 5.37 -3.83 -7.43
C LYS A 76 6.03 -4.91 -8.29
N HIS A 77 5.66 -6.17 -8.08
CA HIS A 77 6.12 -7.34 -8.84
C HIS A 77 4.91 -8.17 -9.30
N PRO A 78 4.26 -7.77 -10.42
CA PRO A 78 3.07 -8.44 -10.89
C PRO A 78 3.32 -9.93 -11.12
N PHE A 79 2.42 -10.77 -10.60
CA PHE A 79 2.61 -12.22 -10.53
C PHE A 79 2.83 -12.84 -11.92
N ASP A 80 2.02 -12.46 -12.90
CA ASP A 80 2.09 -13.02 -14.26
C ASP A 80 3.21 -12.43 -15.14
N LYS A 81 3.86 -11.36 -14.69
CA LYS A 81 4.87 -10.62 -15.49
C LYS A 81 6.27 -10.70 -14.91
N THR A 82 6.44 -11.22 -13.69
CA THR A 82 7.73 -11.21 -12.99
C THR A 82 8.06 -12.59 -12.41
N PRO A 83 9.36 -12.97 -12.35
CA PRO A 83 9.78 -14.20 -11.69
C PRO A 83 9.20 -14.30 -10.28
N HIS A 84 8.71 -15.49 -9.91
CA HIS A 84 7.90 -15.59 -8.70
C HIS A 84 8.67 -15.35 -7.40
N GLU A 85 9.98 -15.56 -7.45
CA GLU A 85 10.91 -15.30 -6.35
C GLU A 85 11.06 -13.81 -5.99
N ASN A 86 10.76 -12.89 -6.91
CA ASN A 86 10.90 -11.45 -6.71
C ASN A 86 9.81 -10.92 -5.77
N HIS A 87 10.17 -10.37 -4.62
CA HIS A 87 9.22 -9.85 -3.65
C HIS A 87 9.57 -8.42 -3.24
N CYS A 88 8.57 -7.66 -2.79
CA CYS A 88 8.81 -6.35 -2.20
C CYS A 88 8.94 -6.47 -0.67
N GLU A 89 9.25 -5.35 -0.01
CA GLU A 89 9.41 -5.25 1.45
C GLU A 89 8.15 -5.58 2.26
N LEU A 90 6.97 -5.47 1.64
CA LEU A 90 5.66 -5.75 2.25
C LEU A 90 5.09 -7.12 1.86
N CYS A 91 5.79 -7.88 1.03
CA CYS A 91 5.36 -9.22 0.69
C CYS A 91 5.50 -10.18 1.88
N TYR A 92 4.53 -11.07 2.07
CA TYR A 92 4.62 -12.21 2.97
C TYR A 92 4.41 -13.53 2.24
N CYS A 93 4.93 -14.60 2.82
CA CYS A 93 4.68 -15.97 2.39
C CYS A 93 3.26 -16.40 2.75
N TYR A 94 2.41 -16.62 1.74
CA TYR A 94 1.03 -17.04 1.93
C TYR A 94 0.87 -18.31 2.79
N VAL A 95 1.82 -19.24 2.68
CA VAL A 95 1.77 -20.54 3.39
C VAL A 95 2.21 -20.41 4.85
N CYS A 96 3.26 -19.63 5.12
CA CYS A 96 3.91 -19.55 6.43
C CYS A 96 3.45 -18.35 7.27
N ASP A 97 2.76 -17.36 6.66
CA ASP A 97 2.36 -16.10 7.30
C ASP A 97 3.55 -15.30 7.89
N VAL A 98 4.71 -15.36 7.25
CA VAL A 98 5.92 -14.60 7.61
C VAL A 98 6.38 -13.70 6.46
N ALA A 99 7.13 -12.65 6.78
CA ALA A 99 7.74 -11.77 5.77
C ALA A 99 8.51 -12.59 4.71
N ALA A 100 8.35 -12.23 3.43
CA ALA A 100 9.09 -12.88 2.36
C ALA A 100 10.57 -12.43 2.38
N PRO A 101 11.52 -13.34 2.11
CA PRO A 101 11.33 -14.75 1.77
C PRO A 101 11.27 -15.65 3.02
N CYS A 102 10.44 -16.69 3.00
CA CYS A 102 10.46 -17.75 4.00
C CYS A 102 11.51 -18.83 3.69
N LYS A 103 11.75 -19.78 4.60
CA LYS A 103 12.70 -20.90 4.38
C LYS A 103 12.45 -21.70 3.10
N TYR A 104 11.19 -21.88 2.70
CA TYR A 104 10.81 -22.65 1.51
C TYR A 104 10.38 -21.74 0.35
N TRP A 105 10.92 -20.51 0.29
CA TRP A 105 10.52 -19.53 -0.71
C TRP A 105 10.74 -20.00 -2.14
N THR A 106 11.92 -20.57 -2.42
CA THR A 106 12.33 -21.11 -3.73
C THR A 106 12.52 -22.63 -3.67
N GLY A 107 12.65 -23.28 -4.84
CA GLY A 107 12.80 -24.75 -4.97
C GLY A 107 11.61 -25.44 -5.64
N VAL A 108 11.57 -26.78 -5.55
CA VAL A 108 10.60 -27.63 -6.28
C VAL A 108 9.15 -27.43 -5.82
N SER A 109 8.94 -27.12 -4.54
CA SER A 109 7.65 -26.74 -3.96
C SER A 109 7.73 -25.33 -3.38
N ALA A 110 8.25 -24.41 -4.20
CA ALA A 110 8.50 -23.04 -3.81
C ALA A 110 7.23 -22.30 -3.38
N HIS A 111 7.24 -21.78 -2.16
CA HIS A 111 6.14 -20.98 -1.61
C HIS A 111 5.94 -19.65 -2.35
N CYS A 112 6.91 -19.20 -3.17
CA CYS A 112 6.75 -18.02 -3.99
C CYS A 112 5.69 -18.19 -5.10
N HIS A 113 5.31 -19.43 -5.45
CA HIS A 113 4.18 -19.73 -6.35
C HIS A 113 2.83 -19.81 -5.63
N ALA A 114 2.79 -19.58 -4.32
CA ALA A 114 1.56 -19.69 -3.55
C ALA A 114 0.54 -18.60 -3.93
N MET A 115 -0.63 -19.05 -4.33
CA MET A 115 -1.77 -18.23 -4.74
C MET A 115 -3.05 -18.68 -4.02
N GLU A 116 -4.12 -17.89 -4.10
CA GLU A 116 -5.40 -18.22 -3.48
C GLU A 116 -6.13 -19.34 -4.25
N ASN A 117 -5.73 -20.59 -4.02
CA ASN A 117 -6.44 -21.77 -4.49
C ASN A 117 -6.56 -22.81 -3.37
N GLU A 118 -7.39 -23.83 -3.57
CA GLU A 118 -7.68 -24.83 -2.53
C GLU A 118 -6.44 -25.63 -2.11
N ALA A 119 -5.50 -25.89 -3.02
CA ALA A 119 -4.26 -26.60 -2.70
C ALA A 119 -3.40 -25.81 -1.69
N TRP A 120 -3.14 -24.54 -1.98
CA TRP A 120 -2.34 -23.68 -1.08
C TRP A 120 -3.07 -23.35 0.22
N LYS A 121 -4.40 -23.19 0.20
CA LYS A 121 -5.21 -23.03 1.42
C LYS A 121 -5.05 -24.23 2.35
N ASN A 122 -5.04 -25.44 1.81
CA ASN A 122 -4.83 -26.66 2.60
C ASN A 122 -3.41 -26.72 3.19
N GLN A 123 -2.38 -26.36 2.41
CA GLN A 123 -1.00 -26.31 2.90
C GLN A 123 -0.81 -25.24 4.00
N ARG A 124 -1.41 -24.06 3.85
CA ARG A 124 -1.42 -23.01 4.88
C ARG A 124 -2.10 -23.48 6.17
N LYS A 125 -3.26 -24.14 6.06
CA LYS A 125 -3.96 -24.73 7.22
C LYS A 125 -3.10 -25.79 7.93
N ALA A 126 -2.43 -26.66 7.18
CA ALA A 126 -1.53 -27.68 7.74
C ALA A 126 -0.32 -27.03 8.45
N THR A 127 0.29 -26.03 7.82
CA THR A 127 1.44 -25.29 8.39
C THR A 127 1.07 -24.60 9.70
N ARG A 128 -0.10 -23.95 9.75
CA ARG A 128 -0.59 -23.31 10.99
C ARG A 128 -0.83 -24.31 12.12
N LYS A 129 -1.36 -25.50 11.82
CA LYS A 129 -1.53 -26.56 12.83
C LYS A 129 -0.19 -27.03 13.38
N LEU A 130 0.84 -27.13 12.54
CA LEU A 130 2.20 -27.53 12.95
C LEU A 130 2.88 -26.49 13.84
N LEU A 131 2.54 -25.21 13.70
CA LEU A 131 3.07 -24.11 14.52
C LEU A 131 2.33 -23.91 15.86
N MET A 132 1.25 -24.66 16.10
CA MET A 132 0.43 -24.61 17.32
C MET A 132 0.72 -25.76 18.31
N TYR A 133 1.76 -26.56 18.04
CA TYR A 133 2.33 -27.57 18.94
C TYR A 133 3.81 -27.24 19.18
#